data_AF-A0A3A6Q851-F1
#
_entry.id   AF-A0A3A6Q851-F1
#
_cell.length_a   1.000
_cell.length_b   1.000
_cell.length_c   1.000
_cell.angle_alpha   90.00
_cell.angle_beta   90.00
_cell.angle_gamma   90.00
#
_symmetry.space_group_name_H-M   'P 1'
#
loop_
_entity.id
_entity.type
_entity.pdbx_description
1 polymer ?
#
loop_
_entity_poly.entity_id
_entity_poly.type
_entity_poly.pdbx_seq_one_letter_code
_entity_poly.pdbx_strand_id
1 'polypeptide(L)'
;MEELTESHRFDSELAALLTRFQYHKDDITLTAAEPRPLPSSAYTASTAGLEAVFDSSASLVFVCYDDRTHQMVNPIEVTLSHAIATAVRQPTEIRPDGGTADFRNWSADGTGRTDPAAQMDITQTVAAQQDPPSFGVVTPHNAQRGALETQFPEAITANTVEKYQGGERDIIAVSATVSDPEFARREEQFILNPNRLLVAISRSRLLTVVVCSTSLFEVAPKESDRLANGPVWARLFTQTAGTDPTPAWSGSLAAFTGNSGSSHASVPVRVYPSTDPGGM
;
A
#
# COMPACT_ATOMS: atom_id res chain seq x y z
N MET A 1 -17.83 -18.48 -21.00
CA MET A 1 -17.51 -17.19 -20.36
C MET A 1 -16.04 -17.35 -19.98
N GLU A 2 -15.13 -16.80 -20.77
CA GLU A 2 -13.69 -16.92 -20.52
C GLU A 2 -13.37 -16.20 -19.20
N GLU A 3 -13.11 -16.95 -18.14
CA GLU A 3 -12.52 -16.41 -16.91
C GLU A 3 -11.09 -16.00 -17.24
N LEU A 4 -10.78 -14.70 -17.07
CA LEU A 4 -9.41 -14.20 -17.19
C LEU A 4 -8.58 -14.77 -16.03
N THR A 5 -7.91 -15.89 -16.27
CA THR A 5 -6.98 -16.53 -15.32
C THR A 5 -5.66 -15.77 -15.17
N GLU A 6 -5.31 -14.87 -16.10
CA GLU A 6 -4.12 -14.03 -16.01
C GLU A 6 -4.44 -12.62 -15.53
N SER A 7 -3.84 -12.23 -14.41
CA SER A 7 -3.89 -10.86 -13.90
C SER A 7 -2.55 -10.17 -14.17
N HIS A 8 -2.54 -9.19 -15.09
CA HIS A 8 -1.38 -8.32 -15.33
C HIS A 8 -1.13 -7.28 -14.22
N ARG A 9 -1.89 -7.34 -13.11
CA ARG A 9 -1.95 -6.30 -12.08
C ARG A 9 -1.01 -6.53 -10.90
N PHE A 10 -0.61 -7.77 -10.65
CA PHE A 10 0.17 -8.15 -9.48
C PHE A 10 1.13 -9.31 -9.80
N ASP A 11 2.20 -9.41 -9.04
CA ASP A 11 3.23 -10.43 -9.19
C ASP A 11 2.80 -11.79 -8.61
N SER A 12 3.67 -12.79 -8.73
CA SER A 12 3.40 -14.17 -8.29
C SER A 12 3.17 -14.28 -6.79
N GLU A 13 3.86 -13.46 -6.01
CA GLU A 13 3.74 -13.44 -4.56
C GLU A 13 2.36 -12.95 -4.11
N LEU A 14 1.91 -11.83 -4.66
CA LEU A 14 0.60 -11.27 -4.33
C LEU A 14 -0.54 -12.12 -4.92
N ALA A 15 -0.37 -12.70 -6.12
CA ALA A 15 -1.32 -13.67 -6.67
C ALA A 15 -1.47 -14.89 -5.74
N ALA A 16 -0.36 -15.46 -5.26
CA ALA A 16 -0.38 -16.59 -4.34
C ALA A 16 -1.03 -16.24 -2.99
N LEU A 17 -0.85 -15.02 -2.49
CA LEU A 17 -1.52 -14.54 -1.28
C LEU A 17 -3.04 -14.42 -1.50
N LEU A 18 -3.47 -13.81 -2.60
CA LEU A 18 -4.89 -13.64 -2.94
C LEU A 18 -5.60 -14.98 -3.11
N THR A 19 -4.98 -15.93 -3.83
CA THR A 19 -5.53 -17.28 -4.01
C THR A 19 -5.68 -18.01 -2.67
N ARG A 20 -4.64 -17.98 -1.81
CA ARG A 20 -4.67 -18.65 -0.49
C ARG A 20 -5.71 -18.05 0.47
N PHE A 21 -5.94 -16.74 0.41
CA PHE A 21 -6.77 -16.04 1.39
C PHE A 21 -8.24 -15.86 0.96
N GLN A 22 -8.52 -15.72 -0.34
CA GLN A 22 -9.86 -15.41 -0.87
C GLN A 22 -10.50 -16.55 -1.66
N TYR A 23 -9.71 -17.33 -2.42
CA TYR A 23 -10.22 -18.26 -3.43
C TYR A 23 -10.13 -19.75 -3.07
N HIS A 24 -9.82 -20.08 -1.81
CA HIS A 24 -9.79 -21.49 -1.37
C HIS A 24 -11.09 -22.27 -1.67
N LYS A 25 -12.23 -21.59 -1.84
CA LYS A 25 -13.52 -22.24 -2.14
C LYS A 25 -13.83 -22.42 -3.62
N ASP A 26 -13.16 -21.69 -4.51
CA ASP A 26 -13.56 -21.58 -5.92
C ASP A 26 -12.56 -22.24 -6.89
N ASP A 27 -11.47 -22.82 -6.39
CA ASP A 27 -10.40 -23.50 -7.18
C ASP A 27 -9.77 -22.62 -8.27
N ILE A 28 -9.87 -21.29 -8.12
CA ILE A 28 -9.32 -20.30 -9.05
C ILE A 28 -7.85 -20.07 -8.73
N THR A 29 -6.99 -20.49 -9.65
CA THR A 29 -5.55 -20.15 -9.64
C THR A 29 -5.34 -18.89 -10.46
N LEU A 30 -4.93 -17.80 -9.81
CA LEU A 30 -4.54 -16.57 -10.50
C LEU A 30 -3.10 -16.74 -11.01
N THR A 31 -2.88 -16.64 -12.32
CA THR A 31 -1.54 -16.57 -12.90
C THR A 31 -1.06 -15.12 -12.92
N ALA A 32 0.18 -14.91 -12.47
CA ALA A 32 0.78 -13.60 -12.34
C ALA A 32 1.68 -13.22 -13.52
N ALA A 33 1.93 -11.92 -13.67
CA ALA A 33 3.00 -11.41 -14.52
C ALA A 33 4.39 -11.69 -13.91
N GLU A 34 5.45 -11.57 -14.71
CA GLU A 34 6.84 -11.67 -14.22
C GLU A 34 7.11 -10.72 -13.04
N PRO A 35 7.96 -11.11 -12.07
CA PRO A 35 8.30 -10.28 -10.92
C PRO A 35 8.76 -8.89 -11.36
N ARG A 36 8.17 -7.84 -10.76
CA ARG A 36 8.50 -6.45 -11.06
C ARG A 36 8.95 -5.73 -9.80
N PRO A 37 10.21 -5.93 -9.36
CA PRO A 37 10.71 -5.29 -8.16
C PRO A 37 10.73 -3.77 -8.34
N LEU A 38 10.55 -3.05 -7.23
CA LEU A 38 10.71 -1.60 -7.21
C LEU A 38 12.17 -1.25 -7.57
N PRO A 39 12.44 -0.40 -8.57
CA PRO A 39 13.82 -0.07 -8.92
C PRO A 39 14.48 0.72 -7.79
N SER A 40 15.76 0.50 -7.52
CA SER A 40 16.48 1.24 -6.46
C SER A 40 16.55 2.76 -6.72
N SER A 41 16.38 3.19 -7.98
CA SER A 41 16.25 4.60 -8.34
C SER A 41 14.91 5.23 -7.96
N ALA A 42 13.88 4.45 -7.62
CA ALA A 42 12.53 4.94 -7.31
C ALA A 42 12.41 5.55 -5.90
N TYR A 43 13.37 5.34 -5.01
CA TYR A 43 13.32 5.82 -3.63
C TYR A 43 14.65 6.39 -3.15
N THR A 44 14.64 7.01 -1.97
CA THR A 44 15.81 7.47 -1.22
C THR A 44 15.48 7.32 0.26
N ALA A 45 15.99 6.26 0.88
CA ALA A 45 15.77 5.99 2.29
C ALA A 45 16.77 6.78 3.14
N SER A 46 16.27 7.57 4.08
CA SER A 46 17.10 8.35 5.03
C SER A 46 17.43 7.59 6.32
N THR A 47 16.80 6.43 6.54
CA THR A 47 16.97 5.60 7.74
C THR A 47 17.05 4.13 7.37
N ALA A 48 17.64 3.32 8.25
CA ALA A 48 17.65 1.86 8.09
C ALA A 48 16.25 1.24 8.13
N GLY A 49 15.29 1.88 8.79
CA GLY A 49 13.89 1.43 8.81
C GLY A 49 13.20 1.61 7.47
N LEU A 50 13.43 2.76 6.81
CA LEU A 50 12.95 3.00 5.45
C LEU A 50 13.67 2.10 4.44
N GLU A 51 14.98 1.90 4.59
CA GLU A 51 15.74 0.98 3.73
C GLU A 51 15.13 -0.43 3.79
N ALA A 52 14.84 -0.94 4.99
CA ALA A 52 14.20 -2.25 5.15
C ALA A 52 12.79 -2.37 4.54
N VAL A 53 12.12 -1.25 4.22
CA VAL A 53 10.83 -1.25 3.51
C VAL A 53 11.00 -1.37 2.00
N PHE A 54 12.07 -0.80 1.43
CA PHE A 54 12.25 -0.72 -0.02
C PHE A 54 13.33 -1.64 -0.58
N ASP A 55 14.36 -1.97 0.21
CA ASP A 55 15.46 -2.88 -0.13
C ASP A 55 15.05 -4.35 0.09
N SER A 56 13.84 -4.68 -0.35
CA SER A 56 13.36 -6.06 -0.38
C SER A 56 12.87 -6.38 -1.78
N SER A 57 13.16 -7.59 -2.26
CA SER A 57 12.54 -8.11 -3.49
C SER A 57 11.04 -8.42 -3.31
N ALA A 58 10.51 -8.22 -2.10
CA ALA A 58 9.13 -8.44 -1.74
C ALA A 58 8.21 -7.38 -2.37
N SER A 59 7.02 -7.81 -2.80
CA SER A 59 5.96 -6.89 -3.23
C SER A 59 4.98 -6.52 -2.12
N LEU A 60 5.13 -7.15 -0.94
CA LEU A 60 4.33 -6.86 0.24
C LEU A 60 5.21 -6.71 1.48
N VAL A 61 5.10 -5.58 2.19
CA VAL A 61 5.85 -5.33 3.41
C VAL A 61 4.90 -4.93 4.53
N PHE A 62 5.04 -5.58 5.69
CA PHE A 62 4.36 -5.17 6.91
C PHE A 62 5.24 -4.23 7.73
N VAL A 63 4.71 -3.06 8.10
CA VAL A 63 5.28 -2.14 9.07
C VAL A 63 4.39 -2.16 10.30
N CYS A 64 4.79 -2.96 11.29
CA CYS A 64 4.04 -3.17 12.51
C CYS A 64 4.53 -2.25 13.62
N TYR A 65 3.61 -1.72 14.43
CA TYR A 65 3.95 -0.90 15.60
C TYR A 65 3.18 -1.35 16.84
N ASP A 66 3.72 -1.02 18.01
CA ASP A 66 3.12 -1.39 19.30
C ASP A 66 2.38 -0.20 19.93
N ASP A 67 1.07 -0.12 19.70
CA ASP A 67 0.15 0.85 20.30
C ASP A 67 -1.27 0.28 20.40
N ARG A 68 -2.10 0.79 21.33
CA ARG A 68 -3.43 0.21 21.62
C ARG A 68 -4.55 1.24 21.83
N THR A 69 -4.37 2.50 21.42
CA THR A 69 -5.23 3.60 21.88
C THR A 69 -6.06 4.29 20.80
N HIS A 70 -5.79 4.05 19.52
CA HIS A 70 -6.36 4.81 18.41
C HIS A 70 -7.53 4.08 17.74
N GLN A 71 -8.54 4.84 17.35
CA GLN A 71 -9.80 4.33 16.78
C GLN A 71 -9.96 4.80 15.33
N MET A 72 -10.42 6.03 15.11
CA MET A 72 -10.73 6.53 13.75
C MET A 72 -9.64 7.40 13.13
N VAL A 73 -8.68 7.86 13.94
CA VAL A 73 -7.51 8.64 13.53
C VAL A 73 -6.31 8.13 14.30
N ASN A 74 -5.21 7.89 13.60
CA ASN A 74 -4.00 7.33 14.15
C ASN A 74 -2.77 8.13 13.68
N PRO A 75 -2.21 8.99 14.55
CA PRO A 75 -1.07 9.83 14.22
C PRO A 75 0.22 9.04 14.01
N ILE A 76 0.34 7.84 14.58
CA ILE A 76 1.50 6.96 14.35
C ILE A 76 1.49 6.51 12.88
N GLU A 77 0.36 6.01 12.40
CA GLU A 77 0.23 5.57 11.00
C GLU A 77 0.32 6.72 10.01
N VAL A 78 -0.18 7.91 10.37
CA VAL A 78 0.04 9.13 9.57
C VAL A 78 1.54 9.42 9.44
N THR A 79 2.28 9.37 10.56
CA THR A 79 3.72 9.63 10.57
C THR A 79 4.50 8.59 9.75
N LEU A 80 4.17 7.30 9.92
CA LEU A 80 4.79 6.21 9.17
C LEU A 80 4.52 6.34 7.67
N SER A 81 3.25 6.54 7.29
CA SER A 81 2.85 6.67 5.89
C SER A 81 3.48 7.90 5.24
N HIS A 82 3.58 9.01 5.97
CA HIS A 82 4.28 10.22 5.52
C HIS A 82 5.77 9.98 5.27
N ALA A 83 6.46 9.32 6.21
CA ALA A 83 7.89 9.00 6.05
C ALA A 83 8.14 8.07 4.84
N ILE A 84 7.29 7.04 4.67
CA ILE A 84 7.36 6.13 3.51
C ILE A 84 7.13 6.90 2.21
N ALA A 85 6.09 7.73 2.14
CA ALA A 85 5.78 8.49 0.92
C ALA A 85 6.89 9.50 0.56
N THR A 86 7.49 10.13 1.57
CA THR A 86 8.60 11.10 1.37
C THR A 86 9.86 10.42 0.85
N ALA A 87 10.08 9.15 1.21
CA ALA A 87 11.22 8.38 0.70
C ALA A 87 11.04 8.00 -0.79
N VAL A 88 9.81 7.98 -1.31
CA VAL A 88 9.54 7.69 -2.72
C VAL A 88 9.80 8.94 -3.56
N ARG A 89 10.57 8.80 -4.65
CA ARG A 89 10.77 9.90 -5.60
C ARG A 89 9.45 10.24 -6.27
N GLN A 90 9.00 11.48 -6.09
CA GLN A 90 7.70 11.92 -6.59
C GLN A 90 7.76 12.31 -8.07
N PRO A 91 6.67 12.07 -8.83
CA PRO A 91 6.48 12.64 -10.16
C PRO A 91 6.40 14.15 -10.16
N THR A 92 6.91 14.74 -11.24
CA THR A 92 6.76 16.17 -11.51
C THR A 92 5.30 16.54 -11.85
N GLU A 93 4.47 15.56 -12.25
CA GLU A 93 3.06 15.76 -12.65
C GLU A 93 2.07 15.03 -11.71
N ILE A 94 0.99 15.72 -11.31
CA ILE A 94 -0.07 15.18 -10.44
C ILE A 94 -1.01 14.30 -11.27
N ARG A 95 -1.17 13.04 -10.87
CA ARG A 95 -2.10 12.11 -11.53
C ARG A 95 -3.44 12.08 -10.77
N PRO A 96 -4.56 12.54 -11.37
CA PRO A 96 -5.85 12.50 -10.69
C PRO A 96 -6.31 11.06 -10.46
N ASP A 97 -6.86 10.79 -9.28
CA ASP A 97 -7.63 9.57 -9.03
C ASP A 97 -8.81 9.53 -9.98
N GLY A 98 -9.06 8.37 -10.60
CA GLY A 98 -10.14 8.16 -11.58
C GLY A 98 -11.58 8.33 -11.04
N GLY A 99 -11.80 9.17 -10.04
CA GLY A 99 -13.09 9.74 -9.72
C GLY A 99 -13.47 10.76 -10.79
N THR A 100 -14.74 10.75 -11.19
CA THR A 100 -15.34 11.65 -12.18
C THR A 100 -14.90 13.10 -11.99
N ALA A 101 -13.93 13.55 -12.78
CA ALA A 101 -13.57 14.96 -12.88
C ALA A 101 -14.73 15.71 -13.54
N ASP A 102 -15.21 16.75 -12.87
CA ASP A 102 -16.18 17.70 -13.39
C ASP A 102 -15.61 18.37 -14.66
N PHE A 103 -16.12 17.97 -15.82
CA PHE A 103 -15.85 18.61 -17.11
C PHE A 103 -16.56 19.96 -17.21
N ARG A 104 -16.11 20.99 -16.48
CA ARG A 104 -16.60 22.37 -16.67
C ARG A 104 -15.50 23.41 -16.50
N ASN A 105 -14.61 23.48 -17.50
CA ASN A 105 -14.18 24.71 -18.19
C ASN A 105 -12.85 24.48 -18.88
N TRP A 106 -12.88 23.89 -20.08
CA TRP A 106 -11.88 24.18 -21.10
C TRP A 106 -12.58 25.03 -22.15
N SER A 107 -12.30 26.33 -22.16
CA SER A 107 -12.80 27.25 -23.18
C SER A 107 -12.04 27.00 -24.48
N ALA A 108 -12.73 26.46 -25.47
CA ALA A 108 -12.25 26.37 -26.83
C ALA A 108 -12.30 27.75 -27.47
N ASP A 109 -11.14 28.37 -27.67
CA ASP A 109 -10.97 29.26 -28.81
C ASP A 109 -9.49 29.34 -29.21
N GLY A 110 -9.20 29.16 -30.49
CA GLY A 110 -7.83 29.16 -31.00
C GLY A 110 -7.66 28.38 -32.29
N THR A 111 -8.27 28.86 -33.37
CA THR A 111 -7.98 28.46 -34.74
C THR A 111 -6.53 28.83 -35.11
N GLY A 112 -5.74 27.85 -35.55
CA GLY A 112 -4.36 28.06 -35.96
C GLY A 112 -3.83 26.95 -36.87
N ARG A 113 -3.98 27.15 -38.17
CA ARG A 113 -3.42 26.32 -39.25
C ARG A 113 -1.92 26.59 -39.40
N THR A 114 -1.08 25.56 -39.51
CA THR A 114 0.23 25.59 -40.23
C THR A 114 0.67 24.17 -40.65
N ASP A 115 1.49 24.14 -41.71
CA ASP A 115 1.75 23.07 -42.70
C ASP A 115 2.67 21.89 -42.25
N PRO A 116 2.74 20.78 -43.02
CA PRO A 116 3.58 19.63 -42.72
C PRO A 116 4.90 19.66 -43.51
N ALA A 117 6.02 20.02 -42.87
CA ALA A 117 7.37 19.68 -43.35
C ALA A 117 8.43 20.00 -42.29
N ALA A 118 8.79 19.01 -41.46
CA ALA A 118 10.10 18.97 -40.80
C ALA A 118 10.40 17.54 -40.32
N GLN A 119 11.01 16.78 -41.23
CA GLN A 119 11.74 15.57 -40.89
C GLN A 119 13.01 15.99 -40.14
N MET A 120 13.12 15.64 -38.86
CA MET A 120 14.42 15.64 -38.16
C MET A 120 14.62 14.28 -37.49
N ASP A 121 15.64 13.61 -38.00
CA ASP A 121 16.33 12.46 -37.46
C ASP A 121 16.87 12.82 -36.05
N ILE A 122 16.43 12.06 -35.05
CA ILE A 122 17.04 12.08 -33.72
C ILE A 122 17.34 10.63 -33.34
N THR A 123 18.51 10.17 -33.76
CA THR A 123 19.20 9.05 -33.12
C THR A 123 19.61 9.53 -31.72
N GLN A 124 18.68 9.51 -30.76
CA GLN A 124 18.97 9.73 -29.35
C GLN A 124 18.82 8.41 -28.62
N THR A 125 19.96 7.89 -28.15
CA THR A 125 20.06 6.81 -27.18
C THR A 125 19.25 7.19 -25.93
N VAL A 126 17.99 6.78 -25.88
CA VAL A 126 17.15 6.86 -24.68
C VAL A 126 17.69 5.85 -23.67
N ALA A 127 18.56 6.30 -22.76
CA ALA A 127 18.57 5.69 -21.44
C ALA A 127 17.13 5.85 -20.93
N ALA A 128 16.40 4.75 -20.77
CA ALA A 128 14.99 4.76 -20.39
C ALA A 128 14.84 5.53 -19.08
N GLN A 129 14.46 6.80 -19.19
CA GLN A 129 14.17 7.67 -18.07
C GLN A 129 12.83 7.20 -17.54
N GLN A 130 12.86 6.23 -16.63
CA GLN A 130 11.64 5.67 -16.06
C GLN A 130 10.96 6.76 -15.27
N ASP A 131 9.67 6.97 -15.55
CA ASP A 131 8.86 7.89 -14.78
C ASP A 131 8.91 7.48 -13.29
N PRO A 132 9.05 8.46 -12.37
CA PRO A 132 9.02 8.18 -10.95
C PRO A 132 7.71 7.47 -10.55
N PRO A 133 7.76 6.54 -9.59
CA PRO A 133 6.61 5.73 -9.23
C PRO A 133 5.51 6.58 -8.59
N SER A 134 4.27 6.26 -8.93
CA SER A 134 3.10 6.84 -8.29
C SER A 134 2.86 6.21 -6.90
N PHE A 135 2.50 7.04 -5.92
CA PHE A 135 2.23 6.61 -4.53
C PHE A 135 0.79 6.95 -4.12
N GLY A 136 0.17 6.12 -3.30
CA GLY A 136 -1.13 6.40 -2.70
C GLY A 136 -1.32 5.74 -1.33
N VAL A 137 -2.28 6.22 -0.56
CA VAL A 137 -2.64 5.65 0.74
C VAL A 137 -4.10 5.22 0.77
N VAL A 138 -4.34 4.01 1.27
CA VAL A 138 -5.68 3.48 1.51
C VAL A 138 -5.92 3.41 3.02
N THR A 139 -7.05 3.93 3.49
CA THR A 139 -7.45 3.88 4.91
C THR A 139 -8.94 3.53 5.05
N PRO A 140 -9.33 2.79 6.10
CA PRO A 140 -10.74 2.54 6.39
C PRO A 140 -11.51 3.84 6.70
N HIS A 141 -10.94 4.77 7.47
CA HIS A 141 -11.73 5.88 8.03
C HIS A 141 -11.55 7.19 7.27
N ASN A 142 -12.66 7.88 6.98
CA ASN A 142 -12.64 9.23 6.40
C ASN A 142 -11.91 10.26 7.29
N ALA A 143 -11.94 10.08 8.61
CA ALA A 143 -11.22 10.95 9.53
C ALA A 143 -9.70 10.77 9.40
N GLN A 144 -9.22 9.53 9.32
CA GLN A 144 -7.82 9.23 9.01
C GLN A 144 -7.42 9.76 7.64
N ARG A 145 -8.28 9.61 6.62
CA ARG A 145 -8.05 10.18 5.28
C ARG A 145 -7.76 11.69 5.36
N GLY A 146 -8.59 12.45 6.07
CA GLY A 146 -8.37 13.89 6.24
C GLY A 146 -7.07 14.21 6.99
N ALA A 147 -6.69 13.41 7.99
CA ALA A 147 -5.42 13.57 8.71
C ALA A 147 -4.21 13.30 7.81
N LEU A 148 -4.29 12.28 6.95
CA LEU A 148 -3.28 11.95 5.95
C LEU A 148 -3.15 13.06 4.89
N GLU A 149 -4.27 13.52 4.31
CA GLU A 149 -4.30 14.60 3.30
C GLU A 149 -3.68 15.91 3.82
N THR A 150 -3.77 16.17 5.13
CA THR A 150 -3.17 17.36 5.74
C THR A 150 -1.63 17.29 5.82
N GLN A 151 -1.06 16.08 5.85
CA GLN A 151 0.39 15.88 5.95
C GLN A 151 1.04 15.61 4.59
N PHE A 152 0.28 15.16 3.59
CA PHE A 152 0.83 14.81 2.29
C PHE A 152 0.96 16.01 1.35
N PRO A 153 1.99 16.01 0.47
CA PRO A 153 2.00 16.85 -0.72
C PRO A 153 0.77 16.60 -1.61
N GLU A 154 0.34 17.61 -2.36
CA GLU A 154 -0.85 17.55 -3.23
C GLU A 154 -0.82 16.42 -4.26
N ALA A 155 0.38 15.93 -4.63
CA ALA A 155 0.56 14.82 -5.56
C ALA A 155 0.20 13.43 -4.98
N ILE A 156 0.15 13.29 -3.65
CA ILE A 156 -0.14 12.01 -2.98
C ILE A 156 -1.59 12.02 -2.49
N THR A 157 -2.35 11.03 -2.94
CA THR A 157 -3.75 10.90 -2.57
C THR A 157 -3.96 9.84 -1.50
N ALA A 158 -4.74 10.19 -0.47
CA ALA A 158 -5.28 9.25 0.50
C ALA A 158 -6.76 9.05 0.21
N ASN A 159 -7.23 7.81 0.08
CA ASN A 159 -8.67 7.54 -0.05
C ASN A 159 -9.09 6.29 0.73
N THR A 160 -10.39 6.08 0.80
CA THR A 160 -10.95 4.82 1.28
C THR A 160 -10.98 3.77 0.16
N VAL A 161 -11.09 2.49 0.56
CA VAL A 161 -11.11 1.35 -0.38
C VAL A 161 -12.17 1.53 -1.48
N GLU A 162 -13.35 2.05 -1.12
CA GLU A 162 -14.47 2.25 -2.04
C GLU A 162 -14.19 3.32 -3.10
N LYS A 163 -13.40 4.33 -2.76
CA LYS A 163 -13.05 5.43 -3.67
C LYS A 163 -11.88 5.07 -4.60
N TYR A 164 -11.14 4.02 -4.29
CA TYR A 164 -10.07 3.47 -5.15
C TYR A 164 -10.57 2.46 -6.20
N GLN A 165 -11.88 2.35 -6.43
CA GLN A 165 -12.42 1.46 -7.46
C GLN A 165 -12.02 1.92 -8.86
N GLY A 166 -10.92 1.35 -9.38
CA GLY A 166 -10.39 1.60 -10.73
C GLY A 166 -9.07 2.38 -10.77
N GLY A 167 -8.60 2.93 -9.64
CA GLY A 167 -7.30 3.61 -9.53
C GLY A 167 -6.20 2.66 -9.08
N GLU A 168 -5.14 2.53 -9.86
CA GLU A 168 -3.90 1.82 -9.51
C GLU A 168 -2.79 2.82 -9.16
N ARG A 169 -1.83 2.38 -8.33
CA ARG A 169 -0.58 3.09 -8.07
C ARG A 169 0.58 2.10 -8.15
N ASP A 170 1.78 2.61 -8.38
CA ASP A 170 2.97 1.78 -8.34
C ASP A 170 3.24 1.31 -6.90
N ILE A 171 3.03 2.20 -5.94
CA ILE A 171 3.16 1.91 -4.51
C ILE A 171 1.87 2.30 -3.77
N ILE A 172 1.38 1.40 -2.90
CA ILE A 172 0.24 1.67 -2.00
C ILE A 172 0.66 1.44 -0.55
N ALA A 173 0.40 2.42 0.31
CA ALA A 173 0.39 2.18 1.76
C ALA A 173 -1.04 1.90 2.23
N VAL A 174 -1.24 0.78 2.93
CA VAL A 174 -2.51 0.46 3.61
C VAL A 174 -2.38 0.85 5.07
N SER A 175 -3.08 1.90 5.49
CA SER A 175 -3.17 2.34 6.89
C SER A 175 -4.35 1.63 7.56
N ALA A 176 -4.09 0.69 8.47
CA ALA A 176 -5.14 -0.02 9.21
C ALA A 176 -5.95 0.90 10.14
N THR A 177 -5.35 2.02 10.57
CA THR A 177 -5.88 3.08 11.43
C THR A 177 -6.17 2.65 12.87
N VAL A 178 -6.86 1.54 13.07
CA VAL A 178 -7.29 1.10 14.40
C VAL A 178 -6.14 0.42 15.13
N SER A 179 -5.88 0.85 16.36
CA SER A 179 -5.00 0.17 17.31
C SER A 179 -5.71 -0.21 18.61
N ASP A 180 -6.86 0.39 18.94
CA ASP A 180 -7.71 -0.04 20.05
C ASP A 180 -8.42 -1.37 19.72
N PRO A 181 -8.07 -2.48 20.43
CA PRO A 181 -8.63 -3.81 20.13
C PRO A 181 -10.12 -3.89 20.44
N GLU A 182 -10.63 -3.16 21.43
CA GLU A 182 -12.05 -3.16 21.77
C GLU A 182 -12.86 -2.40 20.73
N PHE A 183 -12.30 -1.33 20.17
CA PHE A 183 -12.88 -0.66 19.01
C PHE A 183 -12.86 -1.55 17.76
N ALA A 184 -11.74 -2.22 17.48
CA ALA A 184 -11.62 -3.15 16.35
C ALA A 184 -12.67 -4.27 16.40
N ARG A 185 -12.98 -4.80 17.60
CA ARG A 185 -14.04 -5.80 17.82
C ARG A 185 -15.46 -5.26 17.60
N ARG A 186 -15.68 -3.96 17.81
CA ARG A 186 -16.99 -3.32 17.55
C ARG A 186 -17.18 -3.02 16.07
N GLU A 187 -16.12 -2.65 15.38
CA GLU A 187 -16.10 -2.32 13.94
C GLU A 187 -15.64 -3.51 13.07
N GLU A 188 -15.93 -4.74 13.50
CA GLU A 188 -15.38 -5.95 12.87
C GLU A 188 -15.73 -6.10 11.39
N GLN A 189 -16.92 -5.65 10.98
CA GLN A 189 -17.38 -5.73 9.58
C GLN A 189 -16.55 -4.86 8.63
N PHE A 190 -15.84 -3.89 9.18
CA PHE A 190 -15.04 -2.92 8.44
C PHE A 190 -13.55 -3.22 8.57
N ILE A 191 -13.07 -3.45 9.80
CA ILE A 191 -11.65 -3.62 10.14
C ILE A 191 -11.17 -5.05 9.95
N LEU A 192 -12.03 -6.05 10.18
CA LEU A 192 -11.68 -7.48 10.05
C LEU A 192 -12.19 -8.07 8.74
N ASN A 193 -12.51 -7.22 7.76
CA ASN A 193 -13.03 -7.67 6.48
C ASN A 193 -11.88 -8.04 5.52
N PRO A 194 -11.66 -9.34 5.24
CA PRO A 194 -10.56 -9.79 4.41
C PRO A 194 -10.65 -9.23 2.98
N ASN A 195 -11.85 -9.15 2.42
CA ASN A 195 -12.05 -8.69 1.04
C ASN A 195 -11.62 -7.22 0.89
N ARG A 196 -11.91 -6.36 1.87
CA ARG A 196 -11.51 -4.95 1.84
C ARG A 196 -9.99 -4.79 1.88
N LEU A 197 -9.32 -5.56 2.74
CA LEU A 197 -7.87 -5.54 2.88
C LEU A 197 -7.19 -6.03 1.60
N LEU A 198 -7.66 -7.13 1.02
CA LEU A 198 -7.15 -7.66 -0.24
C LEU A 198 -7.42 -6.73 -1.43
N VAL A 199 -8.58 -6.06 -1.47
CA VAL A 199 -8.84 -5.03 -2.49
C VAL A 199 -7.85 -3.87 -2.36
N ALA A 200 -7.50 -3.45 -1.15
CA ALA A 200 -6.51 -2.41 -0.91
C ALA A 200 -5.10 -2.85 -1.35
N ILE A 201 -4.68 -4.08 -0.99
CA ILE A 201 -3.38 -4.63 -1.39
C ILE A 201 -3.28 -4.78 -2.93
N SER A 202 -4.35 -5.23 -3.59
CA SER A 202 -4.37 -5.36 -5.06
C SER A 202 -4.37 -4.04 -5.83
N ARG A 203 -4.32 -2.88 -5.16
CA ARG A 203 -4.19 -1.56 -5.82
C ARG A 203 -2.75 -1.21 -6.19
N SER A 204 -1.73 -1.88 -5.63
CA SER A 204 -0.33 -1.65 -5.97
C SER A 204 0.11 -2.45 -7.19
N ARG A 205 0.96 -1.86 -8.03
CA ARG A 205 1.61 -2.55 -9.16
C ARG A 205 3.01 -3.08 -8.84
N LEU A 206 3.72 -2.45 -7.90
CA LEU A 206 5.11 -2.80 -7.52
C LEU A 206 5.24 -3.17 -6.05
N LEU A 207 4.69 -2.35 -5.14
CA LEU A 207 4.86 -2.54 -3.70
C LEU A 207 3.59 -2.14 -2.92
N THR A 208 3.13 -3.03 -2.05
CA THR A 208 2.19 -2.69 -0.98
C THR A 208 2.92 -2.64 0.36
N VAL A 209 2.71 -1.56 1.12
CA VAL A 209 3.17 -1.43 2.51
C VAL A 209 1.97 -1.42 3.44
N VAL A 210 1.80 -2.47 4.24
CA VAL A 210 0.72 -2.55 5.24
C VAL A 210 1.22 -1.99 6.57
N VAL A 211 0.64 -0.87 7.00
CA VAL A 211 0.95 -0.22 8.27
C VAL A 211 -0.15 -0.57 9.27
N CYS A 212 0.18 -1.29 10.34
CA CYS A 212 -0.81 -1.75 11.30
C CYS A 212 -0.26 -1.93 12.72
N SER A 213 -1.14 -1.82 13.73
CA SER A 213 -0.77 -2.16 15.11
C SER A 213 -0.74 -3.69 15.30
N THR A 214 0.23 -4.17 16.09
CA THR A 214 0.28 -5.56 16.53
C THR A 214 -0.95 -5.98 17.33
N SER A 215 -1.69 -5.03 17.92
CA SER A 215 -2.94 -5.32 18.64
C SER A 215 -4.02 -5.96 17.75
N LEU A 216 -4.01 -5.69 16.44
CA LEU A 216 -4.98 -6.26 15.50
C LEU A 216 -4.79 -7.78 15.32
N PHE A 217 -3.61 -8.31 15.63
CA PHE A 217 -3.34 -9.75 15.58
C PHE A 217 -4.06 -10.53 16.69
N GLU A 218 -4.51 -9.85 17.74
CA GLU A 218 -5.24 -10.45 18.87
C GLU A 218 -6.76 -10.39 18.69
N VAL A 219 -7.26 -9.72 17.64
CA VAL A 219 -8.67 -9.41 17.48
C VAL A 219 -9.35 -10.46 16.60
N ALA A 220 -10.07 -11.38 17.26
CA ALA A 220 -10.92 -12.35 16.59
C ALA A 220 -12.34 -11.77 16.32
N PRO A 221 -12.97 -12.11 15.18
CA PRO A 221 -14.38 -11.80 14.91
C PRO A 221 -15.32 -12.45 15.93
N LYS A 222 -16.50 -11.87 16.18
CA LYS A 222 -17.50 -12.41 17.12
C LYS A 222 -18.33 -13.58 16.55
N GLU A 223 -18.47 -13.66 15.23
CA GLU A 223 -19.27 -14.69 14.57
C GLU A 223 -18.55 -16.06 14.51
N SER A 224 -19.22 -17.10 15.02
CA SER A 224 -18.68 -18.46 15.21
C SER A 224 -18.09 -19.09 13.94
N ASP A 225 -18.71 -18.88 12.76
CA ASP A 225 -18.23 -19.45 11.50
C ASP A 225 -16.94 -18.78 10.99
N ARG A 226 -16.68 -17.55 11.43
CA ARG A 226 -15.43 -16.81 11.16
C ARG A 226 -14.37 -17.07 12.22
N LEU A 227 -14.78 -17.41 13.43
CA LEU A 227 -13.91 -17.71 14.56
C LEU A 227 -12.99 -18.93 14.31
N ALA A 228 -13.49 -19.94 13.59
CA ALA A 228 -12.74 -21.15 13.24
C ALA A 228 -11.43 -20.87 12.45
N ASN A 229 -11.33 -19.70 11.84
CA ASN A 229 -10.20 -19.27 11.02
C ASN A 229 -9.18 -18.38 11.76
N GLY A 230 -9.46 -18.02 13.02
CA GLY A 230 -8.63 -17.11 13.83
C GLY A 230 -8.70 -15.64 13.39
N PRO A 231 -7.89 -14.76 14.02
CA PRO A 231 -7.82 -13.34 13.67
C PRO A 231 -7.34 -13.13 12.22
N VAL A 232 -8.12 -12.38 11.43
CA VAL A 232 -7.86 -12.15 10.00
C VAL A 232 -6.49 -11.51 9.77
N TRP A 233 -6.12 -10.53 10.60
CA TRP A 233 -4.82 -9.85 10.52
C TRP A 233 -3.65 -10.75 10.87
N ALA A 234 -3.78 -11.58 11.92
CA ALA A 234 -2.74 -12.54 12.27
C ALA A 234 -2.54 -13.57 11.16
N ARG A 235 -3.64 -14.09 10.59
CA ARG A 235 -3.55 -15.05 9.49
C ARG A 235 -2.91 -14.46 8.24
N LEU A 236 -3.28 -13.22 7.87
CA LEU A 236 -2.65 -12.54 6.74
C LEU A 236 -1.16 -12.36 7.00
N PHE A 237 -0.79 -11.85 8.17
CA PHE A 237 0.61 -11.69 8.57
C PHE A 237 1.37 -13.00 8.51
N THR A 238 0.84 -14.09 9.08
CA THR A 238 1.49 -15.41 9.05
C THR A 238 1.64 -15.98 7.65
N GLN A 239 0.68 -15.76 6.75
CA GLN A 239 0.77 -16.22 5.36
C GLN A 239 1.77 -15.42 4.52
N THR A 240 2.06 -14.18 4.95
CA THR A 240 2.98 -13.26 4.28
C THR A 240 4.41 -13.37 4.82
N ALA A 241 4.59 -13.31 6.13
CA ALA A 241 5.90 -13.26 6.79
C ALA A 241 6.33 -14.59 7.43
N GLY A 242 5.40 -15.54 7.64
CA GLY A 242 5.66 -16.79 8.34
C GLY A 242 5.17 -16.81 9.79
N THR A 243 5.35 -17.95 10.48
CA THR A 243 4.76 -18.20 11.82
C THR A 243 5.55 -17.54 12.97
N ASP A 244 6.84 -17.27 12.77
CA ASP A 244 7.70 -16.56 13.73
C ASP A 244 8.79 -15.78 12.97
N PRO A 245 8.42 -14.72 12.24
CA PRO A 245 9.37 -14.01 11.41
C PRO A 245 10.33 -13.19 12.26
N THR A 246 11.61 -13.26 11.91
CA THR A 246 12.58 -12.25 12.37
C THR A 246 12.34 -10.97 11.57
N PRO A 247 12.14 -9.81 12.21
CA PRO A 247 11.97 -8.56 11.48
C PRO A 247 13.26 -8.21 10.73
N ALA A 248 13.13 -7.71 9.49
CA ALA A 248 14.25 -7.15 8.74
C ALA A 248 14.82 -5.91 9.44
N TRP A 249 13.97 -5.19 10.18
CA TRP A 249 14.37 -4.06 11.00
C TRP A 249 13.48 -3.90 12.23
N SER A 250 14.05 -3.46 13.35
CA SER A 250 13.32 -3.08 14.56
C SER A 250 13.95 -1.85 15.22
N GLY A 251 13.10 -0.93 15.68
CA GLY A 251 13.52 0.29 16.36
C GLY A 251 12.31 1.08 16.87
N SER A 252 12.52 2.35 17.20
CA SER A 252 11.42 3.26 17.55
C SER A 252 10.86 3.99 16.34
N LEU A 253 9.67 4.59 16.46
CA LEU A 253 9.09 5.46 15.43
C LEU A 253 10.05 6.59 15.04
N ALA A 254 10.77 7.17 16.01
CA ALA A 254 11.78 8.19 15.73
C ALA A 254 12.97 7.64 14.93
N ALA A 255 13.43 6.42 15.23
CA ALA A 255 14.50 5.77 14.47
C ALA A 255 14.05 5.39 13.05
N PHE A 256 12.79 4.99 12.88
CA PHE A 256 12.21 4.68 11.56
C PHE A 256 12.09 5.94 10.70
N THR A 257 11.58 7.03 11.27
CA THR A 257 11.24 8.26 10.53
C THR A 257 12.40 9.25 10.43
N GLY A 258 13.44 9.08 11.25
CA GLY A 258 14.50 10.07 11.45
C GLY A 258 14.02 11.31 12.20
N ASN A 259 12.81 11.30 12.77
CA ASN A 259 12.18 12.45 13.41
C ASN A 259 11.80 12.15 14.88
N SER A 260 12.45 12.85 15.81
CA SER A 260 12.20 12.70 17.25
C SER A 260 11.11 13.63 17.80
N GLY A 261 10.49 14.48 16.97
CA GLY A 261 9.53 15.50 17.38
C GLY A 261 8.09 15.00 17.62
N SER A 262 7.80 13.73 17.34
CA SER A 262 6.47 13.14 17.56
C SER A 262 6.24 12.79 19.04
N SER A 263 5.02 13.00 19.54
CA SER A 263 4.59 12.49 20.86
C SER A 263 4.69 10.96 20.97
N HIS A 264 4.78 10.26 19.84
CA HIS A 264 4.90 8.82 19.74
C HIS A 264 6.31 8.35 19.35
N ALA A 265 7.33 9.22 19.47
CA ALA A 265 8.71 8.94 19.05
C ALA A 265 9.29 7.62 19.57
N SER A 266 8.90 7.19 20.79
CA SER A 266 9.38 5.96 21.43
C SER A 266 8.58 4.70 21.07
N VAL A 267 7.50 4.80 20.30
CA VAL A 267 6.67 3.64 19.93
C VAL A 267 7.53 2.64 19.16
N PRO A 268 7.58 1.36 19.58
CA PRO A 268 8.28 0.32 18.84
C PRO A 268 7.69 0.11 17.44
N VAL A 269 8.55 -0.03 16.44
CA VAL A 269 8.22 -0.31 15.04
C VAL A 269 9.09 -1.46 14.54
N ARG A 270 8.50 -2.34 13.73
CA ARG A 270 9.16 -3.51 13.12
C ARG A 270 8.76 -3.63 11.65
N VAL A 271 9.70 -4.02 10.80
CA VAL A 271 9.48 -4.20 9.36
C VAL A 271 9.63 -5.67 9.00
N TYR A 272 8.63 -6.20 8.29
CA TYR A 272 8.55 -7.59 7.86
C TYR A 272 8.23 -7.64 6.35
N PRO A 273 9.25 -7.71 5.50
CA PRO A 273 9.07 -8.05 4.10
C PRO A 273 8.45 -9.44 4.00
N SER A 274 7.61 -9.64 2.98
CA SER A 274 7.06 -10.94 2.68
C SER A 274 8.16 -11.90 2.22
N THR A 275 7.99 -13.17 2.58
CA THR A 275 8.91 -14.24 2.18
C THR A 275 8.27 -15.02 1.05
N ASP A 276 8.93 -15.10 -0.11
CA ASP A 276 8.46 -15.92 -1.23
C ASP A 276 8.38 -17.40 -0.79
N PRO A 277 7.18 -18.01 -0.72
CA PRO A 277 7.06 -19.42 -0.40
C PRO A 277 7.53 -20.34 -1.54
N GLY A 278 7.81 -19.80 -2.74
CA GLY A 278 8.24 -20.54 -3.93
C GLY A 278 9.75 -20.79 -4.06
N GLY A 279 10.56 -20.32 -3.11
CA GLY A 279 12.02 -20.44 -3.13
C GLY A 279 12.60 -21.69 -2.45
N MET A 280 11.85 -22.80 -2.37
CA MET A 280 12.35 -24.08 -1.83
C MET A 280 12.23 -25.21 -2.85
#